data_AF-A0A4Q1L1Q6-F1
#
_entry.id   AF-A0A4Q1L1Q6-F1
#
_cell.length_a   1.000
_cell.length_b   1.000
_cell.length_c   1.000
_cell.angle_alpha   90.00
_cell.angle_beta   90.00
_cell.angle_gamma   90.00
#
_symmetry.space_group_name_H-M   'P 1'
#
loop_
_entity.id
_entity.type
_entity.pdbx_description
1 polymer ?
#
loop_
_entity_poly.entity_id
_entity_poly.type
_entity_poly.pdbx_seq_one_letter_code
_entity_poly.pdbx_strand_id
1 'polypeptide(L)' 'MKQGAPPAVDASGALDLGSFDEFDVSDGTYTLSGDFGQFVIESGVPTIEIRDDKETATSAWTPPSGRDR' A
#
# COMPACT_ATOMS: atom_id res chain seq x y z
N MET A 1 8.65 29.92 -1.57
CA MET A 1 7.42 29.54 -2.32
C MET A 1 6.29 29.40 -1.30
N LYS A 2 5.12 30.01 -1.54
CA LYS A 2 4.02 30.09 -0.57
C LYS A 2 3.01 28.99 -0.88
N GLN A 3 3.17 27.82 -0.26
CA GLN A 3 2.20 26.73 -0.34
C GLN A 3 0.88 27.17 0.30
N GLY A 4 -0.26 26.82 -0.31
CA GLY A 4 -1.61 27.13 0.22
C GLY A 4 -2.27 28.41 -0.29
N ALA A 5 -1.78 29.03 -1.37
CA ALA A 5 -2.58 30.01 -2.10
C ALA A 5 -3.80 29.30 -2.75
N PRO A 6 -4.96 29.97 -2.87
CA PRO A 6 -6.08 29.45 -3.66
C PRO A 6 -5.59 29.09 -5.07
N PRO A 7 -6.07 27.99 -5.69
CA PRO A 7 -5.70 27.66 -7.06
C PRO A 7 -6.07 28.80 -8.01
N ALA A 8 -5.41 28.85 -9.16
CA ALA A 8 -5.70 29.84 -10.18
C ALA A 8 -7.18 29.78 -10.60
N VAL A 9 -7.68 30.88 -11.15
CA VAL A 9 -9.02 30.94 -11.74
C VAL A 9 -8.91 31.26 -13.22
N ASP A 10 -9.75 30.64 -14.05
CA ASP A 10 -9.76 30.88 -15.49
C ASP A 10 -10.49 32.19 -15.84
N ALA A 11 -10.56 32.51 -17.13
CA ALA A 11 -11.23 33.71 -17.62
C ALA A 11 -12.75 33.75 -17.30
N SER A 12 -13.36 32.62 -16.95
CA SER A 12 -14.75 32.52 -16.51
C SER A 12 -14.94 32.68 -14.99
N GLY A 13 -13.84 32.71 -14.24
CA GLY A 13 -13.84 32.72 -12.77
C GLY A 13 -14.01 31.33 -12.15
N ALA A 14 -13.98 30.26 -12.95
CA ALA A 14 -13.94 28.90 -12.47
C ALA A 14 -12.55 28.54 -11.96
N LEU A 15 -12.47 27.53 -11.09
CA LEU A 15 -11.19 27.03 -10.60
C LEU A 15 -10.40 26.43 -11.77
N ASP A 16 -9.25 27.02 -12.05
CA ASP A 16 -8.30 26.51 -13.03
C ASP A 16 -7.35 25.54 -12.31
N LEU A 17 -7.63 24.25 -12.49
CA LEU A 17 -6.83 23.16 -11.95
C LEU A 17 -5.71 22.73 -12.92
N GLY A 18 -5.54 23.44 -14.05
CA GLY A 18 -4.74 22.97 -15.17
C GLY A 18 -5.43 21.81 -15.91
N SER A 19 -4.81 21.37 -17.00
CA SER A 19 -5.24 20.18 -17.74
C SER A 19 -4.48 18.92 -17.32
N PHE A 20 -5.13 17.76 -17.45
CA PHE A 20 -4.50 16.46 -17.31
C PHE A 20 -3.96 16.02 -18.67
N ASP A 21 -2.68 15.67 -18.72
CA ASP A 21 -2.02 15.23 -19.95
C ASP A 21 -1.94 13.71 -20.03
N GLU A 22 -1.45 13.06 -18.97
CA GLU A 22 -1.14 11.63 -18.97
C GLU A 22 -1.41 10.98 -17.61
N PHE A 23 -1.91 9.74 -17.67
CA PHE A 23 -2.06 8.84 -16.53
C PHE A 23 -1.40 7.49 -16.85
N ASP A 24 -0.37 7.14 -16.08
CA ASP A 24 0.40 5.90 -16.23
C ASP A 24 0.29 5.04 -14.96
N VAL A 25 0.22 3.72 -15.18
CA VAL A 25 0.17 2.71 -14.12
C VAL A 25 1.26 1.68 -14.38
N SER A 26 2.20 1.58 -13.44
CA SER A 26 3.30 0.60 -13.49
C SER A 26 3.58 0.07 -12.09
N ASP A 27 3.60 -1.26 -11.93
CA ASP A 27 4.00 -2.00 -10.71
C ASP A 27 3.89 -1.23 -9.38
N GLY A 28 2.66 -0.95 -8.95
CA GLY A 28 2.37 -0.30 -7.66
C GLY A 28 2.59 1.22 -7.63
N THR A 29 2.93 1.82 -8.76
CA THR A 29 3.12 3.25 -8.96
C THR A 29 2.03 3.81 -9.88
N TYR A 30 1.42 4.91 -9.46
CA TYR A 30 0.44 5.66 -10.23
C TYR A 30 1.00 7.05 -10.47
N THR A 31 1.16 7.39 -11.75
CA THR A 31 1.71 8.69 -12.16
C THR A 31 0.64 9.50 -12.86
N LEU A 32 0.45 10.74 -12.41
CA LEU A 32 -0.45 11.70 -13.03
C LEU A 32 0.35 12.95 -13.39
N SER A 33 0.32 13.36 -14.66
CA SER A 33 1.00 14.56 -15.13
C SER A 33 0.03 15.52 -15.82
N GLY A 34 0.39 16.80 -15.78
CA GLY A 34 -0.37 17.90 -16.38
C GLY A 34 0.36 19.23 -16.22
N ASP A 35 -0.35 20.32 -16.52
CA ASP A 35 0.17 21.69 -16.37
C ASP A 35 0.64 22.02 -14.93
N PHE A 36 0.11 21.28 -13.95
CA PHE A 36 0.45 21.38 -12.53
C PHE A 36 1.75 20.65 -12.14
N GLY A 37 2.44 20.01 -13.10
CA GLY A 37 3.60 19.16 -12.86
C GLY A 37 3.21 17.69 -12.74
N GLN A 38 3.83 16.96 -11.81
CA GLN A 38 3.68 15.51 -11.69
C GLN A 38 3.34 15.11 -10.26
N PHE A 39 2.29 14.28 -10.11
CA PHE A 39 2.00 13.54 -8.89
C PHE A 39 2.40 12.08 -9.07
N VAL A 40 3.11 11.54 -8.10
CA VAL A 40 3.49 10.12 -8.05
C VAL A 40 2.95 9.53 -6.75
N ILE A 41 2.16 8.48 -6.87
CA ILE A 41 1.62 7.71 -5.75
C ILE A 41 2.25 6.31 -5.81
N GLU A 42 3.05 5.98 -4.80
CA GLU A 42 3.72 4.69 -4.69
C GLU A 42 3.05 3.87 -3.58
N SER A 43 2.58 2.67 -3.93
CA SER A 43 2.29 1.64 -2.94
C SER A 43 3.61 1.01 -2.52
N GLY A 44 4.00 1.19 -1.25
CA GLY A 44 5.13 0.46 -0.68
C GLY A 44 4.93 -1.06 -0.80
N VAL A 45 6.04 -1.80 -0.86
CA VAL A 45 6.03 -3.27 -0.87
C VAL A 45 5.37 -3.78 0.42
N PRO A 46 4.42 -4.73 0.35
CA PRO A 46 3.81 -5.30 1.56
C PRO A 46 4.88 -5.98 2.42
N THR A 47 4.81 -5.78 3.74
CA THR A 47 5.63 -6.51 4.71
C THR A 47 4.80 -7.63 5.33
N ILE A 48 5.30 -8.86 5.28
CA ILE A 48 4.71 -10.02 5.97
C ILE A 48 5.51 -10.28 7.25
N GLU A 49 4.85 -10.21 8.40
CA GLU A 49 5.39 -10.67 9.68
C GLU A 49 4.91 -12.10 9.94
N ILE A 50 5.85 -13.06 10.06
CA ILE A 50 5.53 -14.44 10.46
C ILE A 50 5.85 -14.57 11.96
N ARG A 51 4.82 -14.82 12.77
CA ARG A 51 4.95 -15.14 14.20
C ARG A 51 4.83 -16.64 14.38
N ASP A 52 5.77 -17.21 15.14
CA ASP A 52 5.80 -18.62 15.48
C ASP A 52 5.19 -18.81 16.87
N ASP A 53 3.86 -18.84 16.93
CA ASP A 53 3.11 -19.20 18.14
C ASP A 53 3.12 -20.73 18.28
N LYS A 54 4.30 -21.32 18.50
CA LYS A 54 4.35 -22.75 18.86
C LYS A 54 3.69 -22.93 20.22
N GLU A 55 2.40 -23.25 20.22
CA GLU A 55 1.83 -24.02 21.32
C GLU A 55 2.53 -25.37 21.30
N THR A 56 3.53 -25.54 22.17
CA THR A 56 4.16 -26.82 22.44
C THR A 56 3.11 -27.75 23.05
N ALA A 57 2.25 -28.32 22.19
CA ALA A 57 1.43 -29.47 22.55
C ALA A 57 2.40 -30.63 22.77
N THR A 58 2.97 -30.68 23.97
CA THR A 58 3.73 -31.82 24.47
C THR A 58 2.70 -32.90 24.75
N SER A 59 2.19 -33.55 23.70
CA SER A 59 1.41 -34.77 23.84
C SER A 59 2.40 -35.82 24.35
N ALA A 60 2.32 -36.10 25.66
CA ALA A 60 3.00 -37.25 26.24
C ALA A 60 2.39 -38.50 25.60
N TRP A 61 3.05 -39.01 24.56
CA TRP A 61 2.71 -40.30 23.98
C TRP A 61 3.01 -41.38 25.02
N THR A 62 1.95 -41.96 25.59
CA THR A 62 2.06 -43.15 26.43
C THR A 62 2.01 -44.37 25.52
N PRO A 63 3.11 -45.13 25.36
CA PRO A 63 3.06 -46.39 24.61
C PRO A 63 2.06 -47.35 25.28
N PRO A 64 1.28 -48.12 24.49
CA PRO A 64 0.44 -49.17 25.06
C PRO A 64 1.33 -50.20 25.75
N SER A 65 1.05 -50.49 27.03
CA SER A 65 1.75 -51.52 27.78
C SER A 65 1.49 -52.88 27.13
N GLY A 66 2.50 -53.39 26.42
CA GLY A 66 2.51 -54.76 25.92
C GLY A 66 2.25 -55.71 27.08
N ARG A 67 1.20 -56.53 26.95
CA ARG A 67 0.91 -57.60 27.88
C ARG A 67 1.89 -58.72 27.56
N ASP A 68 2.86 -58.95 28.45
CA ASP A 68 3.72 -60.12 28.41
C ASP A 68 2.86 -61.38 28.34
N ARG A 69 3.33 -62.33 27.53
CA ARG A 69 2.71 -63.63 27.29
C ARG A 69 2.73 -64.51 28.53
#